data_AF-A0A2M9EBQ0-F1
#
_entry.id   AF-A0A2M9EBQ0-F1
#
_cell.length_a   1.000
_cell.length_b   1.000
_cell.length_c   1.000
_cell.angle_alpha   90.00
_cell.angle_beta   90.00
_cell.angle_gamma   90.00
#
_symmetry.space_group_name_H-M   'P 1'
#
loop_
_entity.id
_entity.type
_entity.pdbx_description
1 polymer ?
#
loop_
_entity_poly.entity_id
_entity_poly.type
_entity_poly.pdbx_seq_one_letter_code
_entity_poly.pdbx_strand_id
1 'polypeptide(L)'
;MKASTPPSPSTLHQRAYRERMRSAGLVKKDVWILPEYTAELAAIEKSMRSPGRTSSRTGQTDTALTLASIHEMLGHTHAAREGLMGVEWLEGADPSLHLTMHEYGGLSVFIAKSGEHLIIEAWLWPLDAVADSAHFNTHVLSTHKLLPLSTVGIDMVAGVPGYIMFGTLDAHSRFETLMFEVETLADNVINVSEAWLEYLKPEFLAGAAA
;
A
#
# COMPACT_ATOMS: atom_id res chain seq x y z
N MET A 1 15.23 3.89 67.23
CA MET A 1 16.08 4.22 66.06
C MET A 1 16.54 2.90 65.46
N LYS A 2 15.98 2.46 64.33
CA LYS A 2 16.40 1.20 63.67
C LYS A 2 17.69 1.47 62.89
N ALA A 3 18.78 0.82 63.28
CA ALA A 3 20.05 0.87 62.59
C ALA A 3 19.89 0.37 61.14
N SER A 4 20.24 1.19 60.15
CA SER A 4 20.27 0.78 58.75
C SER A 4 21.42 -0.21 58.57
N THR A 5 21.11 -1.49 58.41
CA THR A 5 22.08 -2.52 58.05
C THR A 5 22.82 -2.08 56.78
N PRO A 6 24.17 -2.14 56.76
CA PRO A 6 24.93 -1.75 55.58
C PRO A 6 24.49 -2.60 54.39
N PRO A 7 24.34 -2.01 53.19
CA PRO A 7 23.90 -2.74 52.02
C PRO A 7 24.86 -3.89 51.75
N SER A 8 24.31 -5.07 51.47
CA SER A 8 25.10 -6.25 51.16
C SER A 8 26.04 -6.00 49.97
N PRO A 9 27.16 -6.72 49.85
CA PRO A 9 28.08 -6.56 48.74
C PRO A 9 27.38 -6.63 47.38
N SER A 10 26.42 -7.55 47.18
CA SER A 10 25.67 -7.66 45.93
C SER A 10 24.84 -6.41 45.61
N THR A 11 24.26 -5.74 46.61
CA THR A 11 23.54 -4.47 46.47
C THR A 11 24.46 -3.33 46.02
N LEU A 12 25.69 -3.28 46.55
CA LEU A 12 26.70 -2.30 46.14
C LEU A 12 27.13 -2.51 44.69
N HIS A 13 27.36 -3.76 44.27
CA HIS A 13 27.71 -4.09 42.89
C HIS A 13 26.59 -3.74 41.89
N GLN A 14 25.33 -4.04 42.25
CA GLN A 14 24.17 -3.68 41.43
C GLN A 14 24.01 -2.16 41.30
N ARG A 15 24.24 -1.42 42.38
CA ARG A 15 24.19 0.05 42.36
C ARG A 15 25.28 0.62 41.46
N ALA A 16 26.52 0.17 41.64
CA ALA A 16 27.66 0.60 40.81
C ALA A 16 27.46 0.26 39.32
N TYR A 17 26.89 -0.90 39.01
CA TYR A 17 26.54 -1.27 37.63
C TYR A 17 25.48 -0.34 37.03
N ARG A 18 24.40 -0.04 37.76
CA ARG A 18 23.34 0.88 37.30
C ARG A 18 23.85 2.31 37.14
N GLU A 19 24.73 2.77 38.04
CA GLU A 19 25.37 4.08 37.94
C GLU A 19 26.23 4.16 36.67
N ARG A 20 27.07 3.16 36.38
CA ARG A 20 27.83 3.09 35.11
C ARG A 20 26.93 3.13 33.88
N MET A 21 25.84 2.37 33.86
CA MET A 21 24.90 2.36 32.73
C MET A 21 24.23 3.73 32.54
N ARG A 22 23.82 4.40 33.63
CA ARG A 22 23.25 5.77 33.55
C ARG A 22 24.27 6.81 33.11
N SER A 23 25.51 6.73 33.59
CA SER A 23 26.59 7.64 33.17
C SER A 23 26.93 7.48 31.69
N ALA A 24 26.68 6.30 31.10
CA ALA A 24 26.76 6.06 29.66
C ALA A 24 25.50 6.51 28.88
N GLY A 25 24.53 7.18 29.53
CA GLY A 25 23.30 7.66 28.91
C GLY A 25 22.20 6.60 28.74
N LEU A 26 22.38 5.38 29.27
CA LEU A 26 21.43 4.28 29.10
C LEU A 26 20.36 4.30 30.21
N VAL A 27 19.10 4.08 29.81
CA VAL A 27 17.94 4.02 30.72
C VAL A 27 17.43 2.58 30.79
N LYS A 28 17.19 2.08 32.01
CA LYS A 28 16.63 0.74 32.21
C LYS A 28 15.18 0.68 31.71
N LYS A 29 14.85 -0.37 30.96
CA LYS A 29 13.48 -0.74 30.57
C LYS A 29 13.17 -2.15 31.07
N ASP A 30 11.95 -2.35 31.54
CA ASP A 30 11.44 -3.64 31.98
C ASP A 30 10.47 -4.17 30.91
N VAL A 31 10.61 -5.43 30.50
CA VAL A 31 9.88 -6.03 29.37
C VAL A 31 9.35 -7.41 29.77
N TRP A 32 8.15 -7.75 29.31
CA TRP A 32 7.54 -9.08 29.45
C TRP A 32 7.51 -9.76 28.08
N ILE A 33 8.20 -10.88 27.92
CA ILE A 33 8.30 -11.65 26.66
C ILE A 33 8.19 -13.16 26.94
N LEU A 34 7.84 -13.92 25.91
CA LEU A 34 7.89 -15.39 25.98
C LEU A 34 9.35 -15.88 26.03
N PRO A 35 9.64 -17.01 26.70
CA PRO A 35 11.01 -17.51 26.89
C PRO A 35 11.78 -17.75 25.58
N GLU A 36 11.09 -18.16 24.52
CA GLU A 36 11.67 -18.43 23.19
C GLU A 36 12.32 -17.20 22.53
N TYR A 37 11.89 -15.98 22.86
CA TYR A 37 12.42 -14.73 22.28
C TYR A 37 13.57 -14.11 23.08
N THR A 38 14.05 -14.78 24.14
CA THR A 38 15.08 -14.23 25.04
C THR A 38 16.38 -13.90 24.30
N ALA A 39 16.82 -14.78 23.40
CA ALA A 39 18.07 -14.59 22.66
C ALA A 39 17.96 -13.41 21.67
N GLU A 40 16.82 -13.28 21.00
CA GLU A 40 16.54 -12.20 20.06
C GLU A 40 16.49 -10.84 20.76
N LEU A 41 15.77 -10.74 21.88
CA LEU A 41 15.69 -9.50 22.67
C LEU A 41 17.08 -9.06 23.16
N ALA A 42 17.93 -9.99 23.59
CA ALA A 42 19.30 -9.68 24.02
C ALA A 42 20.18 -9.14 22.87
N ALA A 43 20.02 -9.68 21.65
CA ALA A 43 20.73 -9.19 20.47
C ALA A 43 20.29 -7.77 20.07
N ILE A 44 18.98 -7.51 20.14
CA ILE A 44 18.39 -6.19 19.89
C ILE A 44 18.87 -5.19 20.96
N GLU A 45 18.83 -5.55 22.23
CA GLU A 45 19.27 -4.69 23.34
C GLU A 45 20.75 -4.31 23.19
N LYS A 46 21.62 -5.30 22.95
CA LYS A 46 23.07 -5.09 22.83
C LYS A 46 23.40 -4.13 21.70
N SER A 47 22.70 -4.24 20.57
CA SER A 47 22.91 -3.34 19.45
C SER A 47 22.36 -1.91 19.70
N MET A 48 21.42 -1.71 20.63
CA MET A 48 20.92 -0.37 21.01
C MET A 48 21.90 0.41 21.90
N ARG A 49 22.94 -0.25 22.44
CA ARG A 49 23.92 0.38 23.34
C ARG A 49 25.04 1.14 22.60
N SER A 50 25.14 1.00 21.28
CA SER A 50 26.14 1.72 20.45
C SER A 50 25.57 3.06 19.94
N PRO A 51 26.28 4.19 20.12
CA PRO A 51 25.88 5.46 19.50
C PRO A 51 25.92 5.33 17.97
N GLY A 52 24.93 5.90 17.29
CA GLY A 52 24.83 5.83 15.82
C GLY A 52 23.97 4.68 15.28
N ARG A 53 23.33 3.88 16.15
CA ARG A 53 22.23 3.03 15.71
C ARG A 53 21.03 3.90 15.35
N THR A 54 20.79 4.08 14.06
CA THR A 54 19.49 4.50 13.54
C THR A 54 18.46 3.55 14.11
N SER A 55 17.43 4.07 14.78
CA SER A 55 16.36 3.23 15.29
C SER A 55 15.85 2.36 14.15
N SER A 56 16.02 1.06 14.26
CA SER A 56 15.26 0.09 13.46
C SER A 56 13.82 0.13 13.97
N ARG A 57 13.12 1.25 13.73
CA ARG A 57 11.69 1.19 13.44
C ARG A 57 11.60 0.17 12.31
N THR A 58 10.88 -0.91 12.55
CA THR A 58 10.54 -1.91 11.54
C THR A 58 10.25 -1.22 10.19
N GLY A 59 11.18 -1.38 9.24
CA GLY A 59 11.02 -1.13 7.80
C GLY A 59 10.20 0.08 7.35
N GLN A 60 10.56 1.29 7.76
CA GLN A 60 10.23 2.49 6.99
C GLN A 60 11.52 2.99 6.36
N THR A 61 11.76 2.60 5.11
CA THR A 61 12.38 3.55 4.19
C THR A 61 11.44 4.73 4.13
N ASP A 62 11.84 5.88 4.67
CA ASP A 62 11.12 7.16 4.52
C ASP A 62 11.21 7.68 3.06
N THR A 63 11.30 6.74 2.12
CA THR A 63 11.50 6.97 0.71
C THR A 63 10.16 6.70 0.07
N ALA A 64 9.53 7.75 -0.42
CA ALA A 64 8.34 7.66 -1.24
C ALA A 64 8.55 6.63 -2.35
N LEU A 65 7.54 5.78 -2.55
CA LEU A 65 7.43 4.90 -3.70
C LEU A 65 7.57 5.72 -4.98
N THR A 66 8.54 5.32 -5.78
CA THR A 66 8.74 5.80 -7.15
C THR A 66 8.20 4.75 -8.11
N LEU A 67 7.80 5.15 -9.32
CA LEU A 67 7.38 4.20 -10.35
C LEU A 67 8.47 3.15 -10.63
N ALA A 68 9.75 3.54 -10.62
CA ALA A 68 10.88 2.62 -10.78
C ALA A 68 10.94 1.57 -9.66
N SER A 69 10.81 2.00 -8.40
CA SER A 69 10.78 1.06 -7.27
C SER A 69 9.54 0.17 -7.27
N ILE A 70 8.38 0.70 -7.69
CA ILE A 70 7.15 -0.08 -7.80
C ILE A 70 7.33 -1.16 -8.88
N HIS A 71 7.84 -0.80 -10.05
CA HIS A 71 8.11 -1.72 -11.14
C HIS A 71 9.05 -2.87 -10.73
N GLU A 72 10.15 -2.54 -10.04
CA GLU A 72 11.08 -3.54 -9.50
C GLU A 72 10.39 -4.48 -8.50
N MET A 73 9.65 -3.93 -7.53
CA MET A 73 8.95 -4.73 -6.52
C MET A 73 7.85 -5.61 -7.11
N LEU A 74 7.08 -5.09 -8.08
CA LEU A 74 6.08 -5.86 -8.81
C LEU A 74 6.70 -7.09 -9.49
N GLY A 75 7.88 -6.95 -10.11
CA GLY A 75 8.61 -8.06 -10.72
C GLY A 75 9.06 -9.16 -9.75
N HIS A 76 9.08 -8.88 -8.45
CA HIS A 76 9.39 -9.86 -7.40
C HIS A 76 8.16 -10.54 -6.80
N THR A 77 6.95 -10.08 -7.13
CA THR A 77 5.71 -10.70 -6.66
C THR A 77 5.51 -12.10 -7.24
N HIS A 78 4.77 -12.94 -6.52
CA HIS A 78 4.38 -14.26 -7.03
C HIS A 78 3.49 -14.13 -8.28
N ALA A 79 2.54 -13.20 -8.27
CA ALA A 79 1.64 -12.95 -9.40
C ALA A 79 2.40 -12.64 -10.71
N ALA A 80 3.43 -11.79 -10.65
CA ALA A 80 4.24 -11.49 -11.83
C ALA A 80 5.06 -12.71 -12.30
N ARG A 81 5.63 -13.48 -11.36
CA ARG A 81 6.48 -14.64 -11.68
C ARG A 81 5.72 -15.81 -12.29
N GLU A 82 4.48 -16.03 -11.86
CA GLU A 82 3.60 -17.06 -12.40
C GLU A 82 2.82 -16.60 -13.65
N GLY A 83 3.03 -15.36 -14.10
CA GLY A 83 2.31 -14.81 -15.26
C GLY A 83 0.83 -14.53 -14.98
N LEU A 84 0.44 -14.37 -13.72
CA LEU A 84 -0.90 -13.93 -13.30
C LEU A 84 -1.08 -12.41 -13.42
N MET A 85 0.03 -11.68 -13.49
CA MET A 85 0.05 -10.24 -13.72
C MET A 85 1.20 -9.88 -14.67
N GLY A 86 0.87 -9.24 -15.80
CA GLY A 86 1.84 -8.59 -16.67
C GLY A 86 2.13 -7.18 -16.17
N VAL A 87 3.38 -6.71 -16.32
CA VAL A 87 3.79 -5.35 -15.93
C VAL A 87 4.62 -4.76 -17.06
N GLU A 88 4.18 -3.61 -17.57
CA GLU A 88 4.84 -2.87 -18.64
C GLU A 88 5.08 -1.43 -18.22
N TRP A 89 6.25 -0.90 -18.57
CA TRP A 89 6.56 0.50 -18.38
C TRP A 89 6.07 1.33 -19.57
N LEU A 90 5.26 2.35 -19.31
CA LEU A 90 4.82 3.29 -20.33
C LEU A 90 5.66 4.57 -20.27
N GLU A 91 6.46 4.78 -21.31
CA GLU A 91 7.22 6.01 -21.51
C GLU A 91 6.34 7.12 -22.09
N GLY A 92 6.62 8.37 -21.73
CA GLY A 92 5.87 9.52 -22.21
C GLY A 92 6.17 10.80 -21.42
N ALA A 93 5.39 11.85 -21.71
CA ALA A 93 5.41 13.08 -20.91
C ALA A 93 4.96 12.81 -19.46
N ASP A 94 4.00 11.90 -19.30
CA ASP A 94 3.46 11.42 -18.02
C ASP A 94 3.74 9.91 -17.92
N PRO A 95 4.87 9.50 -17.30
CA PRO A 95 5.23 8.09 -17.18
C PRO A 95 4.28 7.34 -16.25
N SER A 96 3.97 6.09 -16.60
CA SER A 96 3.09 5.22 -15.82
C SER A 96 3.51 3.75 -15.96
N LEU A 97 2.97 2.90 -15.08
CA LEU A 97 3.05 1.46 -15.21
C LEU A 97 1.70 0.94 -15.70
N HIS A 98 1.72 0.07 -16.69
CA HIS A 98 0.55 -0.69 -17.13
C HIS A 98 0.63 -2.10 -16.55
N LEU A 99 -0.38 -2.47 -15.78
CA LEU A 99 -0.57 -3.79 -15.23
C LEU A 99 -1.67 -4.49 -16.03
N THR A 100 -1.37 -5.70 -16.50
CA THR A 100 -2.37 -6.60 -17.08
C THR A 100 -2.70 -7.67 -16.05
N MET A 101 -3.85 -7.57 -15.42
CA MET A 101 -4.31 -8.43 -14.33
C MET A 101 -4.98 -9.69 -14.91
N HIS A 102 -4.21 -10.74 -15.19
CA HIS A 102 -4.72 -11.95 -15.88
C HIS A 102 -5.74 -12.74 -15.05
N GLU A 103 -5.62 -12.73 -13.72
CA GLU A 103 -6.61 -13.35 -12.83
C GLU A 103 -7.97 -12.63 -12.84
N TYR A 104 -7.99 -11.36 -13.26
CA TYR A 104 -9.19 -10.54 -13.46
C TYR A 104 -9.60 -10.47 -14.95
N GLY A 105 -9.36 -11.55 -15.71
CA GLY A 105 -9.74 -11.61 -17.13
C GLY A 105 -8.90 -10.72 -18.05
N GLY A 106 -7.71 -10.30 -17.60
CA GLY A 106 -6.84 -9.41 -18.38
C GLY A 106 -7.16 -7.92 -18.20
N LEU A 107 -7.83 -7.55 -17.09
CA LEU A 107 -8.10 -6.16 -16.75
C LEU A 107 -6.83 -5.31 -16.82
N SER A 108 -6.92 -4.16 -17.48
CA SER A 108 -5.83 -3.19 -17.57
C SER A 108 -5.94 -2.16 -16.46
N VAL A 109 -4.89 -2.07 -15.64
CA VAL A 109 -4.75 -1.12 -14.53
C VAL A 109 -3.51 -0.27 -14.77
N PHE A 110 -3.58 1.03 -14.47
CA PHE A 110 -2.48 1.96 -14.63
C PHE A 110 -2.06 2.54 -13.29
N ILE A 111 -0.76 2.66 -13.06
CA ILE A 111 -0.20 3.32 -11.87
C ILE A 111 0.64 4.51 -12.32
N ALA A 112 0.25 5.70 -11.89
CA ALA A 112 1.00 6.94 -12.13
C ALA A 112 1.35 7.61 -10.80
N LYS A 113 2.40 8.44 -10.79
CA LYS A 113 2.79 9.26 -9.63
C LYS A 113 2.59 10.73 -9.96
N SER A 114 1.83 11.43 -9.11
CA SER A 114 1.62 12.86 -9.18
C SER A 114 1.99 13.51 -7.85
N GLY A 115 3.13 14.21 -7.82
CA GLY A 115 3.67 14.77 -6.57
C GLY A 115 3.92 13.66 -5.54
N GLU A 116 3.30 13.77 -4.38
CA GLU A 116 3.38 12.79 -3.28
C GLU A 116 2.24 11.76 -3.28
N HIS A 117 1.50 11.67 -4.39
CA HIS A 117 0.39 10.74 -4.53
C HIS A 117 0.65 9.76 -5.67
N LEU A 118 0.22 8.52 -5.46
CA LEU A 118 0.03 7.53 -6.49
C LEU A 118 -1.45 7.55 -6.90
N ILE A 119 -1.69 7.43 -8.20
CA ILE A 119 -3.02 7.24 -8.77
C ILE A 119 -3.00 5.84 -9.38
N ILE A 120 -3.95 5.01 -8.97
CA ILE A 120 -4.20 3.70 -9.56
C ILE A 120 -5.55 3.79 -10.26
N GLU A 121 -5.61 3.46 -11.54
CA GLU A 121 -6.84 3.62 -12.32
C GLU A 121 -7.08 2.51 -13.33
N ALA A 122 -8.34 2.31 -13.67
CA ALA A 122 -8.80 1.40 -14.69
C ALA A 122 -9.86 2.08 -15.56
N TRP A 123 -9.77 1.87 -16.87
CA TRP A 123 -10.79 2.32 -17.81
C TRP A 123 -12.03 1.43 -17.72
N LEU A 124 -13.21 2.04 -17.71
CA LEU A 124 -14.48 1.32 -17.78
C LEU A 124 -15.01 1.32 -19.22
N TRP A 125 -15.48 2.47 -19.70
CA TRP A 125 -16.06 2.63 -21.03
C TRP A 125 -16.15 4.10 -21.44
N PRO A 126 -16.24 4.41 -22.75
CA PRO A 126 -16.42 5.78 -23.22
C PRO A 126 -17.75 6.36 -22.75
N LEU A 127 -17.84 7.69 -22.63
CA LEU A 127 -19.08 8.37 -22.22
C LEU A 127 -20.24 8.04 -23.15
N ASP A 128 -19.95 7.85 -24.43
CA ASP A 128 -20.95 7.53 -25.45
C ASP A 128 -21.53 6.11 -25.33
N ALA A 129 -20.93 5.24 -24.50
CA ALA A 129 -21.46 3.91 -24.23
C ALA A 129 -22.70 3.94 -23.33
N VAL A 130 -22.90 5.02 -22.56
CA VAL A 130 -24.01 5.14 -21.61
C VAL A 130 -25.23 5.73 -22.32
N ALA A 131 -26.39 5.09 -22.17
CA ALA A 131 -27.63 5.52 -22.82
C ALA A 131 -28.18 6.84 -22.26
N ASP A 132 -28.14 7.00 -20.93
CA ASP A 132 -28.52 8.22 -20.20
C ASP A 132 -27.45 8.55 -19.17
N SER A 133 -26.47 9.38 -19.58
CA SER A 133 -25.36 9.78 -18.71
C SER A 133 -25.81 10.56 -17.48
N ALA A 134 -26.92 11.31 -17.55
CA ALA A 134 -27.38 12.10 -16.41
C ALA A 134 -27.95 11.20 -15.31
N HIS A 135 -28.75 10.21 -15.71
CA HIS A 135 -29.28 9.20 -14.79
C HIS A 135 -28.15 8.33 -14.21
N PHE A 136 -27.24 7.86 -15.05
CA PHE A 136 -26.09 7.06 -14.61
C PHE A 136 -25.16 7.83 -13.65
N ASN A 137 -24.81 9.08 -13.96
CA ASN A 137 -24.00 9.91 -13.08
C ASN A 137 -24.65 10.09 -11.70
N THR A 138 -25.98 10.26 -11.67
CA THR A 138 -26.73 10.36 -10.41
C THR A 138 -26.62 9.04 -9.62
N HIS A 139 -26.75 7.89 -10.30
CA HIS A 139 -26.57 6.58 -9.68
C HIS A 139 -25.17 6.42 -9.08
N VAL A 140 -24.12 6.66 -9.87
CA VAL A 140 -22.71 6.57 -9.45
C VAL A 140 -22.45 7.45 -8.21
N LEU A 141 -22.85 8.71 -8.24
CA LEU A 141 -22.65 9.63 -7.11
C LEU A 141 -23.41 9.18 -5.85
N SER A 142 -24.60 8.61 -6.01
CA SER A 142 -25.40 8.13 -4.88
C SER A 142 -24.90 6.81 -4.26
N THR A 143 -24.15 6.01 -5.04
CA THR A 143 -23.68 4.67 -4.67
C THR A 143 -22.19 4.62 -4.32
N HIS A 144 -21.41 5.69 -4.53
CA HIS A 144 -19.95 5.71 -4.34
C HIS A 144 -19.47 5.13 -2.99
N LYS A 145 -20.22 5.33 -1.89
CA LYS A 145 -19.88 4.80 -0.56
C LYS A 145 -19.84 3.26 -0.47
N LEU A 146 -20.38 2.59 -1.48
CA LEU A 146 -20.40 1.12 -1.60
C LEU A 146 -19.13 0.58 -2.27
N LEU A 147 -18.28 1.45 -2.82
CA LEU A 147 -17.04 1.12 -3.51
C LEU A 147 -15.86 1.46 -2.59
N PRO A 148 -15.40 0.51 -1.74
CA PRO A 148 -14.30 0.80 -0.83
C PRO A 148 -13.04 1.14 -1.62
N LEU A 149 -12.37 2.23 -1.22
CA LEU A 149 -11.07 2.64 -1.76
C LEU A 149 -11.05 2.95 -3.27
N SER A 150 -12.21 3.03 -3.91
CA SER A 150 -12.33 3.36 -5.32
C SER A 150 -13.34 4.47 -5.52
N THR A 151 -13.04 5.35 -6.45
CA THR A 151 -13.89 6.45 -6.89
C THR A 151 -14.11 6.32 -8.39
N VAL A 152 -15.26 6.76 -8.88
CA VAL A 152 -15.53 6.85 -10.32
C VAL A 152 -15.37 8.29 -10.77
N GLY A 153 -14.66 8.48 -11.87
CA GLY A 153 -14.43 9.76 -12.51
C GLY A 153 -14.77 9.72 -13.99
N ILE A 154 -14.68 10.89 -14.61
CA ILE A 154 -14.68 11.04 -16.07
C ILE A 154 -13.33 11.63 -16.43
N ASP A 155 -12.61 10.98 -17.33
CA ASP A 155 -11.31 11.45 -17.81
C ASP A 155 -11.14 11.22 -19.33
N MET A 156 -10.10 11.82 -19.88
CA MET A 156 -9.73 11.76 -21.29
C MET A 156 -8.62 10.74 -21.53
N VAL A 157 -8.96 9.56 -22.04
CA VAL A 157 -7.97 8.53 -22.39
C VAL A 157 -7.80 8.50 -23.90
N ALA A 158 -6.58 8.77 -24.39
CA ALA A 158 -6.26 8.84 -25.82
C ALA A 158 -7.22 9.72 -26.65
N GLY A 159 -7.72 10.82 -26.06
CA GLY A 159 -8.66 11.74 -26.72
C GLY A 159 -10.13 11.31 -26.67
N VAL A 160 -10.45 10.19 -26.01
CA VAL A 160 -11.82 9.71 -25.81
C VAL A 160 -12.24 9.99 -24.37
N PRO A 161 -13.31 10.78 -24.14
CA PRO A 161 -13.84 10.94 -22.80
C PRO A 161 -14.53 9.65 -22.36
N GLY A 162 -14.26 9.20 -21.15
CA GLY A 162 -14.95 8.05 -20.60
C GLY A 162 -14.89 7.94 -19.10
N TYR A 163 -15.61 6.94 -18.60
CA TYR A 163 -15.64 6.63 -17.19
C TYR A 163 -14.39 5.84 -16.83
N ILE A 164 -13.73 6.28 -15.77
CA ILE A 164 -12.64 5.58 -15.13
C ILE A 164 -13.02 5.25 -13.70
N MET A 165 -12.47 4.16 -13.18
CA MET A 165 -12.43 3.93 -11.75
C MET A 165 -11.00 4.10 -11.26
N PHE A 166 -10.81 4.84 -10.17
CA PHE A 166 -9.49 5.13 -9.66
C PHE A 166 -9.45 5.23 -8.13
N GLY A 167 -8.30 4.94 -7.57
CA GLY A 167 -7.93 5.17 -6.18
C GLY A 167 -6.70 6.06 -6.10
N THR A 168 -6.54 6.78 -4.99
CA THR A 168 -5.34 7.57 -4.71
C THR A 168 -4.71 7.12 -3.41
N LEU A 169 -3.37 6.99 -3.43
CA LEU A 169 -2.59 6.51 -2.30
C LEU A 169 -1.43 7.46 -2.02
N ASP A 170 -1.08 7.64 -0.75
CA ASP A 170 0.13 8.38 -0.39
C ASP A 170 1.38 7.64 -0.89
N ALA A 171 2.32 8.33 -1.55
CA ALA A 171 3.52 7.70 -2.08
C ALA A 171 4.43 7.12 -0.98
N HIS A 172 4.32 7.54 0.28
CA HIS A 172 5.03 6.95 1.41
C HIS A 172 4.32 5.72 2.00
N SER A 173 3.21 5.30 1.39
CA SER A 173 2.55 4.04 1.73
C SER A 173 3.46 2.86 1.47
N ARG A 174 3.16 1.75 2.12
CA ARG A 174 3.90 0.51 1.90
C ARG A 174 3.49 -0.10 0.56
N PHE A 175 4.42 -0.83 -0.05
CA PHE A 175 4.12 -1.59 -1.27
C PHE A 175 2.95 -2.56 -1.08
N GLU A 176 2.80 -3.19 0.10
CA GLU A 176 1.67 -4.09 0.34
C GLU A 176 0.34 -3.34 0.38
N THR A 177 0.34 -2.08 0.83
CA THR A 177 -0.85 -1.21 0.76
C THR A 177 -1.18 -0.87 -0.69
N LEU A 178 -0.18 -0.56 -1.51
CA LEU A 178 -0.37 -0.33 -2.95
C LEU A 178 -0.99 -1.57 -3.63
N MET A 179 -0.48 -2.77 -3.34
CA MET A 179 -1.04 -4.00 -3.92
C MET A 179 -2.47 -4.25 -3.48
N PHE A 180 -2.78 -4.03 -2.20
CA PHE A 180 -4.14 -4.13 -1.69
C PHE A 180 -5.10 -3.15 -2.38
N GLU A 181 -4.65 -1.92 -2.66
CA GLU A 181 -5.43 -0.93 -3.42
C GLU A 181 -5.65 -1.37 -4.87
N VAL A 182 -4.63 -1.93 -5.55
CA VAL A 182 -4.76 -2.45 -6.91
C VAL A 182 -5.77 -3.60 -6.98
N GLU A 183 -5.69 -4.56 -6.06
CA GLU A 183 -6.61 -5.69 -5.98
C GLU A 183 -8.04 -5.24 -5.66
N THR A 184 -8.20 -4.33 -4.69
CA THR A 184 -9.52 -3.77 -4.33
C THR A 184 -10.13 -3.00 -5.51
N LEU A 185 -9.33 -2.21 -6.23
CA LEU A 185 -9.78 -1.53 -7.44
C LEU A 185 -10.23 -2.53 -8.51
N ALA A 186 -9.45 -3.60 -8.75
CA ALA A 186 -9.79 -4.63 -9.73
C ALA A 186 -11.11 -5.34 -9.40
N ASP A 187 -11.30 -5.74 -8.14
CA ASP A 187 -12.56 -6.30 -7.65
C ASP A 187 -13.74 -5.35 -7.88
N ASN A 188 -13.56 -4.08 -7.51
CA ASN A 188 -14.61 -3.07 -7.71
C ASN A 188 -14.94 -2.88 -9.19
N VAL A 189 -13.94 -2.85 -10.07
CA VAL A 189 -14.15 -2.72 -11.53
C VAL A 189 -14.98 -3.87 -12.07
N ILE A 190 -14.67 -5.11 -11.70
CA ILE A 190 -15.46 -6.28 -12.13
C ILE A 190 -16.89 -6.18 -11.61
N ASN A 191 -17.05 -5.92 -10.31
CA ASN A 191 -18.37 -5.83 -9.67
C ASN A 191 -19.25 -4.75 -10.29
N VAL A 192 -18.70 -3.55 -10.56
CA VAL A 192 -19.51 -2.47 -11.17
C VAL A 192 -19.76 -2.71 -12.65
N SER A 193 -18.81 -3.33 -13.36
CA SER A 193 -18.97 -3.60 -14.78
C SER A 193 -20.14 -4.55 -15.01
N GLU A 194 -20.36 -5.51 -14.10
CA GLU A 194 -21.55 -6.37 -14.10
C GLU A 194 -22.81 -5.64 -13.62
N ALA A 195 -22.71 -4.91 -12.50
CA ALA A 195 -23.87 -4.24 -11.91
C ALA A 195 -24.45 -3.11 -12.78
N TRP A 196 -23.63 -2.50 -13.63
CA TRP A 196 -24.02 -1.32 -14.42
C TRP A 196 -24.27 -1.62 -15.90
N LEU A 197 -24.28 -2.90 -16.32
CA LEU A 197 -24.55 -3.28 -17.71
C LEU A 197 -25.87 -2.69 -18.26
N GLU A 198 -26.89 -2.56 -17.41
CA GLU A 198 -28.20 -2.01 -17.82
C GLU A 198 -28.16 -0.54 -18.27
N TYR A 199 -27.12 0.20 -17.88
CA TYR A 199 -26.93 1.59 -18.29
C TYR A 199 -26.25 1.73 -19.65
N LEU A 200 -25.66 0.64 -20.15
CA LEU A 200 -24.91 0.62 -21.41
C LEU A 200 -25.84 0.41 -22.62
N LYS A 201 -25.48 1.04 -23.73
CA LYS A 201 -26.15 0.83 -25.01
C LYS A 201 -25.89 -0.60 -25.51
N PRO A 202 -26.86 -1.26 -26.16
CA PRO A 202 -26.73 -2.65 -26.61
C PRO A 202 -25.51 -2.91 -27.51
N GLU A 203 -25.10 -1.93 -28.33
CA GLU A 203 -23.93 -2.02 -29.20
C GLU A 203 -22.60 -2.24 -28.45
N PHE A 204 -22.50 -1.80 -27.18
CA PHE A 204 -21.31 -1.99 -26.35
C PHE A 204 -21.32 -3.31 -25.57
N LEU A 205 -22.48 -3.96 -25.43
CA LEU A 205 -22.61 -5.27 -24.78
C LEU A 205 -22.21 -6.42 -25.74
N ALA A 206 -22.42 -6.22 -27.05
CA ALA A 206 -22.16 -7.23 -28.07
C ALA A 206 -20.65 -7.52 -28.29
N GLY A 207 -19.77 -6.59 -27.91
CA GLY A 207 -18.31 -6.75 -28.03
C GLY A 207 -17.66 -7.62 -26.94
N ALA A 208 -18.38 -7.91 -25.84
CA ALA A 208 -17.88 -8.72 -24.72
C ALA A 208 -18.08 -10.24 -24.90
N ALA A 209 -18.74 -10.67 -25.99
CA ALA A 209 -19.12 -12.07 -26.24
C ALA A 209 -18.38 -12.72 -27.43
N ALA A 210 -17.30 -12.11 -27.92
CA ALA A 210 -16.51 -12.58 -29.06
C ALA A 210 -15.08 -12.97 -28.68
#